data_AF-F2AN62-F1
#
_entry.id   AF-F2AN62-F1
#
_cell.length_a   1.000
_cell.length_b   1.000
_cell.length_c   1.000
_cell.angle_alpha   90.00
_cell.angle_beta   90.00
_cell.angle_gamma   90.00
#
_symmetry.space_group_name_H-M   'P 1'
#
loop_
_entity.id
_entity.type
_entity.pdbx_description
1 polymer ?
#
loop_
_entity_poly.entity_id
_entity_poly.type
_entity_poly.pdbx_seq_one_letter_code
_entity_poly.pdbx_strand_id
1 'polypeptide(L)'
;MDAMKHKACFGTMFPDSINVGECVGKVFTVRIDHPAGMMRSRPNIETDIKEWDDCRQCSEYESCYQLCMARIALDGTVAAKH
;
A
#
# COMPACT_ATOMS: atom_id res chain seq x y z
N MET A 1 20.95 -11.79 19.77
CA MET A 1 19.67 -11.25 19.32
C MET A 1 19.65 -11.45 17.81
N ASP A 2 19.03 -12.52 17.33
CA ASP A 2 18.87 -12.75 15.90
C ASP A 2 17.96 -11.65 15.36
N ALA A 3 18.53 -10.74 14.57
CA ALA A 3 17.74 -9.83 13.77
C ALA A 3 16.92 -10.71 12.81
N MET A 4 15.62 -10.87 13.09
CA MET A 4 14.70 -11.57 12.20
C MET A 4 14.83 -10.92 10.81
N LYS A 5 15.46 -11.64 9.88
CA LYS A 5 15.57 -11.20 8.49
C LYS A 5 14.20 -11.38 7.86
N HIS A 6 13.43 -10.30 7.83
CA HIS A 6 12.17 -10.24 7.11
C HIS A 6 12.37 -10.54 5.62
N LYS A 7 11.35 -11.09 4.96
CA LYS A 7 11.35 -11.21 3.50
C LYS A 7 11.54 -9.84 2.84
N ALA A 8 12.14 -9.83 1.64
CA ALA A 8 12.40 -8.60 0.90
C ALA A 8 11.12 -7.80 0.55
N CYS A 9 9.95 -8.46 0.47
CA CYS A 9 8.65 -7.81 0.24
C CYS A 9 7.91 -7.42 1.53
N PHE A 10 8.54 -7.54 2.69
CA PHE A 10 7.91 -7.17 3.96
C PHE A 10 7.62 -5.67 4.00
N GLY A 11 6.38 -5.31 4.31
CA GLY A 11 5.92 -3.91 4.33
C GLY A 11 5.55 -3.33 2.96
N THR A 12 5.65 -4.09 1.86
CA THR A 12 5.40 -3.59 0.50
C THR A 12 4.03 -3.97 -0.05
N MET A 13 3.09 -4.42 0.80
CA MET A 13 1.77 -4.87 0.37
C MET A 13 0.94 -3.75 -0.29
N PHE A 14 1.14 -2.53 0.20
CA PHE A 14 0.55 -1.29 -0.32
C PHE A 14 1.63 -0.45 -1.00
N PRO A 15 1.25 0.49 -1.89
CA PRO A 15 2.20 1.45 -2.45
C PRO A 15 2.83 2.32 -1.35
N ASP A 16 4.09 2.72 -1.55
CA ASP A 16 4.83 3.56 -0.59
C ASP A 16 4.31 5.00 -0.47
N SER A 17 3.63 5.48 -1.51
CA SER A 17 3.01 6.80 -1.59
C SER A 17 1.86 6.77 -2.58
N ILE A 18 0.90 7.66 -2.40
CA ILE A 18 -0.26 7.79 -3.28
C ILE A 18 -0.18 9.15 -3.96
N ASN A 19 0.18 9.14 -5.24
CA ASN A 19 0.35 10.34 -6.07
C ASN A 19 -0.45 10.21 -7.37
N VAL A 20 -0.51 11.29 -8.13
CA VAL A 20 -1.07 11.25 -9.49
C VAL A 20 -0.22 10.32 -10.36
N GLY A 21 -0.88 9.41 -11.08
CA GLY A 21 -0.24 8.32 -11.83
C GLY A 21 -0.53 6.96 -11.22
N GLU A 22 0.25 5.97 -11.64
CA GLU A 22 0.17 4.60 -11.13
C GLU A 22 1.14 4.39 -9.96
N CYS A 23 0.59 3.99 -8.82
CA CYS A 23 1.33 3.69 -7.59
C CYS A 23 1.14 2.20 -7.28
N VAL A 24 2.22 1.41 -7.37
CA VAL A 24 2.19 -0.05 -7.30
C VAL A 24 2.71 -0.53 -5.96
N GLY A 25 1.92 -1.35 -5.27
CA GLY A 25 2.35 -2.23 -4.19
C GLY A 25 2.36 -3.69 -4.65
N LYS A 26 2.77 -4.61 -3.77
CA LYS A 26 2.75 -6.04 -4.07
C LYS A 26 1.33 -6.56 -4.32
N VAL A 27 0.36 -6.12 -3.52
CA VAL A 27 -1.04 -6.57 -3.63
C VAL A 27 -1.93 -5.45 -4.17
N PHE A 28 -1.78 -4.25 -3.63
CA PHE A 28 -2.65 -3.13 -3.97
C PHE A 28 -1.97 -2.18 -4.93
N THR A 29 -2.67 -1.82 -6.00
CA THR A 29 -2.26 -0.78 -6.93
C THR A 29 -3.30 0.33 -6.91
N VAL A 30 -2.84 1.58 -6.88
CA VAL A 30 -3.69 2.76 -6.94
C VAL A 30 -3.34 3.56 -8.17
N ARG A 31 -4.34 3.88 -8.99
CA ARG A 31 -4.22 4.73 -10.17
C ARG A 31 -5.03 6.00 -9.97
N ILE A 32 -4.38 7.14 -10.06
CA ILE A 32 -5.02 8.45 -9.98
C ILE A 32 -4.78 9.17 -11.30
N ASP A 33 -5.84 9.33 -12.08
CA ASP A 33 -5.77 10.07 -13.33
C ASP A 33 -5.49 11.56 -13.08
N HIS A 34 -4.87 12.22 -14.06
CA HIS A 34 -4.73 13.68 -14.02
C HIS A 34 -6.12 14.32 -14.01
N PRO A 35 -6.41 15.26 -13.10
CA PRO A 35 -7.66 16.01 -13.14
C PRO A 35 -7.76 16.77 -14.46
N ALA A 36 -8.82 16.51 -15.22
CA ALA A 36 -9.10 17.18 -16.48
C ALA A 36 -10.19 18.24 -16.28
N GLY A 37 -9.81 19.53 -16.37
CA GLY A 37 -10.72 20.65 -16.19
C GLY A 37 -11.32 20.70 -14.77
N MET A 38 -12.65 20.74 -14.67
CA MET A 38 -13.37 20.77 -13.38
C MET A 38 -13.66 19.36 -12.81
N MET A 39 -13.23 18.29 -13.48
CA MET A 39 -13.47 16.92 -13.03
C MET A 39 -12.49 16.56 -11.91
N ARG A 40 -13.01 16.13 -10.74
CA ARG A 40 -12.16 15.53 -9.71
C ARG A 40 -11.63 14.19 -10.21
N SER A 41 -10.32 13.98 -10.09
CA SER A 41 -9.72 12.68 -10.30
C SER A 41 -10.31 11.69 -9.30
N ARG A 42 -10.75 10.53 -9.79
CA ARG A 42 -11.23 9.44 -8.93
C ARG A 42 -10.13 8.39 -8.85
N PRO A 43 -9.63 8.05 -7.66
CA PRO A 43 -8.68 6.95 -7.53
C PRO A 43 -9.36 5.65 -7.95
N ASN A 44 -8.70 4.90 -8.83
CA ASN A 44 -9.02 3.51 -9.14
C ASN A 44 -8.08 2.61 -8.31
N ILE A 45 -8.65 1.64 -7.61
CA ILE A 45 -7.90 0.71 -6.76
C ILE A 45 -8.04 -0.68 -7.36
N GLU A 46 -6.90 -1.28 -7.67
CA GLU A 46 -6.79 -2.64 -8.19
C GLU A 46 -6.14 -3.54 -7.13
N THR A 47 -6.57 -4.79 -7.07
CA THR A 47 -6.05 -5.79 -6.12
C THR A 47 -5.59 -7.02 -6.90
N ASP A 48 -4.31 -7.38 -6.77
CA ASP A 48 -3.78 -8.64 -7.27
C ASP A 48 -4.16 -9.76 -6.30
N ILE A 49 -5.19 -10.53 -6.66
CA ILE A 49 -5.71 -11.63 -5.83
C ILE A 49 -4.68 -12.75 -5.66
N LYS A 50 -3.81 -12.97 -6.65
CA LYS A 50 -2.80 -14.03 -6.57
C LYS A 50 -1.71 -13.65 -5.57
N GLU A 51 -1.23 -12.41 -5.62
CA GLU A 51 -0.26 -11.91 -4.65
C GLU A 51 -0.87 -11.77 -3.24
N TRP A 52 -2.18 -11.49 -3.15
CA TRP A 52 -2.91 -11.51 -1.89
C TRP A 52 -2.91 -12.91 -1.26
N ASP A 53 -3.23 -13.94 -2.03
CA ASP A 53 -3.23 -15.32 -1.54
C ASP A 53 -1.83 -15.79 -1.14
N ASP A 54 -0.77 -15.42 -1.89
CA ASP A 54 0.63 -15.64 -1.50
C ASP A 54 0.96 -14.94 -0.17
N CYS A 55 0.55 -13.68 -0.01
CA CYS A 55 0.74 -12.95 1.24
C CYS A 55 0.06 -13.66 2.40
N ARG A 56 -1.17 -14.17 2.23
CA ARG A 56 -1.92 -14.85 3.31
C ARG A 56 -1.31 -16.18 3.74
N GLN A 57 -0.51 -16.82 2.89
CA GLN A 57 0.23 -18.03 3.24
C GLN A 57 1.58 -17.74 3.92
N CYS A 58 2.01 -16.47 3.94
CA CYS A 58 3.28 -16.08 4.54
C CYS A 58 3.19 -16.08 6.07
N SER A 59 4.17 -16.67 6.74
CA SER A 59 4.27 -16.69 8.22
C SER A 59 4.38 -15.29 8.84
N GLU A 60 4.83 -14.31 8.06
CA GLU A 60 4.99 -12.91 8.49
C GLU A 60 3.80 -12.02 8.11
N TYR A 61 2.71 -12.60 7.56
CA TYR A 61 1.57 -11.86 7.04
C TYR A 61 1.02 -10.83 8.02
N GLU A 62 0.74 -11.25 9.26
CA GLU A 62 0.13 -10.38 10.26
C GLU A 62 1.01 -9.17 10.56
N SER A 63 2.30 -9.39 10.88
CA SER A 63 3.24 -8.31 11.16
C SER A 63 3.44 -7.39 9.95
N CYS A 64 3.49 -7.95 8.75
CA CYS A 64 3.61 -7.19 7.50
C CYS A 64 2.37 -6.28 7.28
N TYR A 65 1.18 -6.85 7.42
CA TYR A 65 -0.08 -6.13 7.28
C TYR A 65 -0.23 -5.03 8.33
N GLN A 66 0.04 -5.34 9.60
CA GLN A 66 -0.01 -4.37 10.69
C GLN A 66 0.96 -3.20 10.47
N LEU A 67 2.18 -3.46 9.99
CA LEU A 67 3.13 -2.41 9.65
C LEU A 67 2.59 -1.50 8.54
N CYS A 68 2.06 -2.08 7.46
CA CYS A 68 1.47 -1.32 6.38
C CYS A 68 0.30 -0.45 6.88
N MET A 69 -0.61 -1.02 7.67
CA MET A 69 -1.76 -0.29 8.21
C MET A 69 -1.34 0.83 9.17
N ALA A 70 -0.33 0.60 10.01
CA ALA A 70 0.22 1.62 10.89
C ALA A 70 0.82 2.80 10.10
N ARG A 71 1.53 2.52 9.00
CA ARG A 71 2.06 3.55 8.10
C ARG A 71 0.94 4.37 7.44
N ILE A 72 -0.09 3.72 6.91
CA ILE A 72 -1.25 4.41 6.30
C ILE A 72 -1.96 5.31 7.32
N ALA A 73 -2.15 4.82 8.55
CA ALA A 73 -2.79 5.61 9.61
C ALA A 73 -1.95 6.83 10.01
N LEU A 74 -0.62 6.68 10.07
CA LEU A 74 0.30 7.78 10.34
C LEU A 74 0.26 8.82 9.23
N ASP A 75 0.37 8.40 7.98
CA ASP A 75 0.34 9.28 6.80
C ASP A 75 -0.99 10.04 6.72
N GLY A 76 -2.12 9.36 6.95
CA GLY A 76 -3.44 10.00 7.01
C GLY A 76 -3.55 11.04 8.12
N THR A 77 -2.94 10.79 9.28
CA THR A 77 -2.91 11.75 10.40
C THR A 77 -2.05 12.97 10.08
N VAL A 78 -0.91 12.78 9.41
CA VAL A 78 -0.04 13.88 8.98
C VAL A 78 -0.75 14.74 7.92
N ALA A 79 -1.37 14.11 6.92
CA ALA A 79 -2.09 14.81 5.86
C ALA A 79 -3.29 15.62 6.38
N ALA A 80 -4.01 15.13 7.39
CA ALA A 80 -5.16 15.83 7.97
C ALA A 80 -4.80 17.04 8.85
N LYS A 81 -3.53 17.18 9.25
CA LYS A 81 -3.03 18.32 10.06
C LYS A 81 -2.53 19.49 9.21
N HIS A 82 -2.46 19.33 7.90
CA HIS A 82 -2.06 20.33 6.92
C HIS A 82 -3.26 20.76 6.07
#